data_AF-A0A945A005-F1
#
_entry.id   AF-A0A945A005-F1
#
_cell.length_a   1.000
_cell.length_b   1.000
_cell.length_c   1.000
_cell.angle_alpha   90.00
_cell.angle_beta   90.00
_cell.angle_gamma   90.00
#
_symmetry.space_group_name_H-M   'P 1'
#
loop_
_entity.id
_entity.type
_entity.pdbx_description
1 polymer ?
#
loop_
_entity_poly.entity_id
_entity_poly.type
_entity_poly.pdbx_seq_one_letter_code
_entity_poly.pdbx_strand_id
1 'polypeptide(L)'
;MTFLRRLIKVAIALFVVFHISSTFMYSLYHVEGVPVLEWLYNKRTHIRPYILATSQWQRWNLFSPDPLRRVIEMDFDQKIDGRWVSVFTLNQHNVTWWQRAPELKIMRRMEDEKMLPLQERYMFDFCRRHRIPEGTQMRIRKRWHVIPRHLTTQSIEWWRNWEPQWKDIELMQTTCPPLK
;
A
#
# COMPACT_ATOMS: atom_id res chain seq x y z
N MET A 1 37.29 -28.21 -10.56
CA MET A 1 36.61 -27.77 -9.31
C MET A 1 37.03 -26.37 -8.82
N THR A 2 38.30 -25.95 -8.97
CA THR A 2 38.82 -24.63 -8.57
C THR A 2 38.22 -23.45 -9.34
N PHE A 3 38.00 -23.60 -10.66
CA PHE A 3 37.36 -22.57 -11.49
C PHE A 3 35.93 -22.25 -11.03
N LEU A 4 35.11 -23.29 -10.82
CA LEU A 4 33.74 -23.14 -10.32
C LEU A 4 33.70 -22.43 -8.96
N ARG A 5 34.61 -22.77 -8.04
CA ARG A 5 34.74 -22.07 -6.74
C ARG A 5 35.10 -20.59 -6.89
N ARG A 6 35.97 -20.23 -7.82
CA ARG A 6 36.31 -18.82 -8.10
C ARG A 6 35.12 -18.06 -8.67
N LEU A 7 34.39 -18.67 -9.61
CA LEU A 7 33.20 -18.08 -10.21
C LEU A 7 32.09 -17.85 -9.18
N ILE A 8 31.86 -18.81 -8.29
CA ILE A 8 30.90 -18.66 -7.18
C ILE A 8 31.30 -17.51 -6.26
N LYS A 9 32.58 -17.38 -5.88
CA LYS A 9 33.05 -16.27 -5.03
C LYS A 9 32.82 -14.91 -5.69
N VAL A 10 33.09 -14.79 -6.99
CA VAL A 10 32.83 -13.56 -7.75
C VAL A 10 31.33 -13.26 -7.79
N ALA A 11 30.49 -14.27 -8.07
CA ALA A 11 29.04 -14.10 -8.07
C ALA A 11 28.49 -13.64 -6.71
N ILE A 12 28.99 -14.20 -5.61
CA ILE A 12 28.63 -13.78 -4.25
C ILE A 12 29.07 -12.34 -4.00
N ALA A 13 30.31 -11.97 -4.35
CA ALA A 13 30.80 -10.62 -4.17
C ALA A 13 29.96 -9.59 -4.96
N LEU A 14 29.64 -9.88 -6.22
CA LEU A 14 28.77 -9.06 -7.04
C LEU A 14 27.36 -8.92 -6.45
N PHE A 15 26.79 -10.03 -5.94
CA PHE A 15 25.51 -10.02 -5.26
C PHE A 15 25.53 -9.13 -4.01
N VAL A 16 26.56 -9.23 -3.17
CA VAL A 16 26.70 -8.43 -1.95
C VAL A 16 26.80 -6.94 -2.28
N VAL A 17 27.65 -6.57 -3.24
CA VAL A 17 27.79 -5.17 -3.68
C VAL A 17 26.46 -4.65 -4.23
N PHE A 18 25.80 -5.42 -5.09
CA PHE A 18 24.48 -5.07 -5.63
C PHE A 18 23.43 -4.89 -4.52
N HIS A 19 23.40 -5.77 -3.52
CA HIS A 19 22.46 -5.71 -2.40
C HIS A 19 22.67 -4.47 -1.54
N ILE A 20 23.93 -4.16 -1.21
CA ILE A 20 24.30 -2.96 -0.43
C ILE A 20 23.94 -1.70 -1.20
N SER A 21 24.30 -1.62 -2.50
CA SER A 21 23.96 -0.47 -3.34
C SER A 21 22.45 -0.28 -3.48
N SER A 22 21.70 -1.36 -3.70
CA SER A 22 20.24 -1.31 -3.78
C SER A 22 19.63 -0.85 -2.45
N THR A 23 20.14 -1.33 -1.32
CA THR A 23 19.66 -0.93 0.01
C THR A 23 19.94 0.55 0.28
N PHE A 24 21.15 1.02 -0.04
CA PHE A 24 21.52 2.43 0.04
C PHE A 24 20.59 3.31 -0.79
N MET A 25 20.44 3.01 -2.09
CA MET A 25 19.56 3.74 -3.00
C MET A 25 18.11 3.75 -2.53
N TYR A 26 17.61 2.65 -1.95
CA TYR A 26 16.26 2.58 -1.42
C TYR A 26 16.04 3.44 -0.17
N SER A 27 17.11 3.65 0.60
CA SER A 27 17.13 4.40 1.85
C SER A 27 17.30 5.90 1.67
N LEU A 28 17.64 6.37 0.45
CA LEU A 28 17.67 7.78 0.11
C LEU A 28 16.25 8.37 0.20
N TYR A 29 16.10 9.40 1.03
CA TYR A 29 14.84 10.11 1.25
C TYR A 29 15.14 11.61 1.37
N HIS A 30 14.40 12.46 0.66
CA HIS A 30 14.59 13.92 0.65
C HIS A 30 16.03 14.34 0.35
N VAL A 31 16.49 14.06 -0.87
CA VAL A 31 17.79 14.54 -1.32
C VAL A 31 17.58 15.71 -2.26
N GLU A 32 18.00 16.90 -1.81
CA GLU A 32 17.95 18.14 -2.59
C GLU A 32 19.37 18.71 -2.66
N GLY A 33 19.78 19.18 -3.84
CA GLY A 33 21.03 19.91 -4.02
C GLY A 33 22.27 19.03 -4.25
N VAL A 34 22.10 17.72 -4.44
CA VAL A 34 23.19 16.79 -4.80
C VAL A 34 22.80 15.97 -6.03
N PRO A 35 23.25 16.34 -7.24
CA PRO A 35 22.78 15.74 -8.50
C PRO A 35 22.92 14.22 -8.58
N VAL A 36 24.00 13.67 -8.03
CA VAL A 36 24.25 12.21 -8.04
C VAL A 36 23.23 11.47 -7.18
N LEU A 37 22.89 12.02 -6.02
CA LEU A 37 21.93 11.40 -5.12
C LEU A 37 20.49 11.55 -5.63
N GLU A 38 20.16 12.69 -6.26
CA GLU A 38 18.89 12.87 -6.98
C GLU A 38 18.74 11.87 -8.13
N TRP A 39 19.80 11.65 -8.91
CA TRP A 39 19.82 10.63 -9.95
C TRP A 39 19.58 9.22 -9.38
N LEU A 40 20.27 8.85 -8.29
CA LEU A 40 20.06 7.56 -7.61
C LEU A 40 18.63 7.42 -7.06
N TYR A 41 18.10 8.49 -6.47
CA TYR A 41 16.72 8.55 -5.98
C TYR A 41 15.71 8.30 -7.11
N ASN A 42 15.92 8.89 -8.29
CA ASN A 42 15.06 8.65 -9.46
C ASN A 42 15.09 7.20 -9.95
N LYS A 43 16.16 6.44 -9.66
CA LYS A 43 16.24 5.00 -9.98
C LYS A 43 15.64 4.09 -8.92
N ARG A 44 15.20 4.63 -7.78
CA ARG A 44 14.59 3.88 -6.67
C ARG A 44 13.41 3.02 -7.11
N THR A 45 12.62 3.48 -8.08
CA THR A 45 11.45 2.74 -8.60
C THR A 45 11.83 1.39 -9.20
N HIS A 46 13.02 1.27 -9.81
CA HIS A 46 13.48 0.03 -10.45
C HIS A 46 14.02 -1.00 -9.44
N ILE A 47 14.70 -0.55 -8.39
CA ILE A 47 15.28 -1.44 -7.35
C ILE A 47 14.27 -1.80 -6.26
N ARG A 48 13.18 -1.04 -6.14
CA ARG A 48 12.17 -1.20 -5.09
C ARG A 48 11.56 -2.60 -5.04
N PRO A 49 11.16 -3.24 -6.15
CA PRO A 49 10.67 -4.61 -6.10
C PRO A 49 11.73 -5.58 -5.53
N TYR A 50 12.97 -5.51 -6.01
CA TYR A 50 14.07 -6.35 -5.50
C TYR A 50 14.26 -6.18 -4.00
N ILE A 51 14.33 -4.93 -3.51
CA ILE A 51 14.45 -4.65 -2.09
C ILE A 51 13.23 -5.20 -1.36
N LEU A 52 12.00 -4.89 -1.74
CA LEU A 52 10.82 -5.39 -1.03
C LEU A 52 10.72 -6.92 -0.99
N ALA A 53 11.21 -7.62 -2.01
CA ALA A 53 11.21 -9.08 -2.05
C ALA A 53 12.31 -9.71 -1.17
N THR A 54 13.50 -9.10 -1.13
CA THR A 54 14.66 -9.62 -0.38
C THR A 54 14.74 -9.08 1.04
N SER A 55 14.17 -7.91 1.25
CA SER A 55 14.18 -7.22 2.50
C SER A 55 13.12 -7.88 3.38
N GLN A 56 13.59 -8.48 4.47
CA GLN A 56 12.73 -8.82 5.59
C GLN A 56 12.32 -7.53 6.30
N TRP A 57 11.79 -6.51 5.58
CA TRP A 57 11.12 -5.37 6.19
C TRP A 57 9.91 -5.96 6.90
N GLN A 58 10.23 -6.34 8.13
CA GLN A 58 9.46 -6.85 9.22
C GLN A 58 8.01 -7.02 8.80
N ARG A 59 7.56 -8.28 8.74
CA ARG A 59 6.16 -8.57 9.03
C ARG A 59 5.89 -7.91 10.39
N TRP A 60 5.51 -6.64 10.41
CA TRP A 60 5.27 -5.89 11.64
C TRP A 60 4.17 -6.58 12.44
N ASN A 61 3.27 -7.27 11.75
CA ASN A 61 2.27 -8.16 12.31
C ASN A 61 2.85 -9.32 13.15
N LEU A 62 4.13 -9.68 12.96
CA LEU A 62 4.82 -10.71 13.76
C LEU A 62 5.33 -10.15 15.10
N PHE A 63 5.60 -8.85 15.19
CA PHE A 63 6.19 -8.20 16.39
C PHE A 63 5.25 -7.24 17.11
N SER A 64 4.16 -6.81 16.45
CA SER A 64 3.07 -6.04 17.06
C SER A 64 1.77 -6.39 16.32
N PRO A 65 1.14 -7.53 16.64
CA PRO A 65 -0.16 -7.85 16.08
C PRO A 65 -1.14 -6.71 16.42
N ASP A 66 -1.90 -6.26 15.42
CA ASP A 66 -2.96 -5.27 15.66
C ASP A 66 -3.90 -5.80 16.75
N PRO A 67 -3.94 -5.17 17.94
CA PRO A 67 -4.71 -5.69 19.07
C PRO A 67 -6.21 -5.73 18.77
N LEU A 68 -6.68 -4.91 17.83
CA LEU A 68 -8.08 -4.85 17.41
C LEU A 68 -8.43 -5.89 16.35
N ARG A 69 -7.45 -6.56 15.72
CA ARG A 69 -7.64 -7.53 14.62
C ARG A 69 -8.64 -7.03 13.57
N ARG A 70 -8.51 -5.76 13.20
CA ARG A 70 -9.47 -5.08 12.33
C ARG A 70 -9.04 -5.26 10.88
N VAL A 71 -9.96 -5.71 10.03
CA VAL A 71 -9.79 -5.69 8.58
C VAL A 71 -10.47 -4.44 8.06
N ILE A 72 -9.78 -3.69 7.21
CA ILE A 72 -10.19 -2.36 6.77
C ILE A 72 -10.04 -2.30 5.26
N GLU A 73 -11.06 -1.75 4.61
CA GLU A 73 -11.11 -1.47 3.18
C GLU A 73 -11.59 -0.03 2.98
N MET A 74 -11.11 0.60 1.91
CA MET A 74 -11.63 1.90 1.49
C MET A 74 -12.22 1.79 0.09
N ASP A 75 -13.52 2.03 -0.01
CA ASP A 75 -14.25 2.08 -1.27
C ASP A 75 -14.20 3.51 -1.82
N PHE A 76 -13.82 3.62 -3.09
CA PHE A 76 -13.86 4.83 -3.88
C PHE A 76 -15.10 4.72 -4.77
N ASP A 77 -16.12 5.52 -4.47
CA ASP A 77 -17.34 5.52 -5.26
C ASP A 77 -17.40 6.74 -6.17
N GLN A 78 -17.94 6.53 -7.37
CA GLN A 78 -18.27 7.56 -8.33
C GLN A 78 -19.79 7.76 -8.38
N LYS A 79 -20.25 9.01 -8.51
CA LYS A 79 -21.66 9.29 -8.78
C LYS A 79 -21.94 9.20 -10.29
N ILE A 80 -22.74 8.22 -10.68
CA ILE A 80 -23.15 7.96 -12.07
C ILE A 80 -24.68 7.88 -12.08
N ASP A 81 -25.34 8.69 -12.91
CA ASP A 81 -26.82 8.75 -13.03
C ASP A 81 -27.56 8.87 -11.68
N GLY A 82 -27.01 9.70 -10.79
CA GLY A 82 -27.58 9.94 -9.45
C GLY A 82 -27.32 8.82 -8.43
N ARG A 83 -26.66 7.72 -8.81
CA ARG A 83 -26.32 6.60 -7.94
C ARG A 83 -24.82 6.55 -7.66
N TRP A 84 -24.47 6.14 -6.45
CA TRP A 84 -23.08 5.85 -6.09
C TRP A 84 -22.70 4.44 -6.53
N VAL A 85 -21.65 4.34 -7.32
CA VAL A 85 -21.11 3.07 -7.83
C VAL A 85 -19.66 2.96 -7.36
N SER A 86 -19.32 1.86 -6.67
CA SER A 86 -17.93 1.59 -6.27
C SER A 86 -17.09 1.33 -7.51
N VAL A 87 -16.09 2.17 -7.75
CA VAL A 87 -15.17 2.05 -8.89
C VAL A 87 -13.86 1.38 -8.51
N PHE A 88 -13.49 1.44 -7.22
CA PHE A 88 -12.27 0.81 -6.72
C PHE A 88 -12.37 0.55 -5.21
N THR A 89 -11.89 -0.61 -4.77
CA THR A 89 -11.72 -0.93 -3.35
C THR A 89 -10.24 -1.04 -3.04
N LEU A 90 -9.74 -0.15 -2.19
CA LEU A 90 -8.38 -0.20 -1.67
C LEU A 90 -8.29 -1.24 -0.55
N ASN A 91 -7.67 -2.37 -0.86
CA ASN A 91 -7.36 -3.45 0.09
C ASN A 91 -6.06 -4.18 -0.32
N GLN A 92 -5.63 -5.16 0.48
CA GLN A 92 -4.39 -5.91 0.22
C GLN A 92 -4.42 -6.74 -1.08
N HIS A 93 -5.60 -7.08 -1.60
CA HIS A 93 -5.79 -7.93 -2.77
C HIS A 93 -5.75 -7.13 -4.07
N ASN A 94 -6.30 -5.91 -4.05
CA ASN A 94 -6.41 -5.04 -5.22
C ASN A 94 -5.18 -4.16 -5.45
N VAL A 95 -4.27 -4.09 -4.47
CA VAL A 95 -2.99 -3.37 -4.60
C VAL A 95 -1.86 -4.31 -5.00
N THR A 96 -1.05 -3.88 -5.97
CA THR A 96 0.15 -4.61 -6.39
C THR A 96 1.10 -4.85 -5.22
N TRP A 97 1.75 -6.02 -5.17
CA TRP A 97 2.49 -6.45 -3.98
C TRP A 97 3.59 -5.47 -3.53
N TRP A 98 4.25 -4.79 -4.49
CA TRP A 98 5.30 -3.79 -4.20
C TRP A 98 4.75 -2.42 -3.76
N GLN A 99 3.44 -2.17 -3.97
CA GLN A 99 2.72 -1.00 -3.50
C GLN A 99 1.90 -1.26 -2.23
N ARG A 100 1.76 -2.50 -1.76
CA ARG A 100 0.98 -2.80 -0.55
C ARG A 100 1.42 -1.99 0.66
N ALA A 101 2.72 -1.96 0.96
CA ALA A 101 3.22 -1.26 2.13
C ALA A 101 2.91 0.25 2.15
N PRO A 102 3.23 1.06 1.10
CA PRO A 102 2.87 2.47 1.12
C PRO A 102 1.35 2.70 1.06
N GLU A 103 0.61 1.98 0.21
CA GLU A 103 -0.81 2.22 -0.01
C GLU A 103 -1.61 1.88 1.24
N LEU A 104 -1.35 0.74 1.88
CA LEU A 104 -2.03 0.36 3.13
C LEU A 104 -1.61 1.25 4.31
N LYS A 105 -0.39 1.80 4.30
CA LYS A 105 0.04 2.78 5.30
C LYS A 105 -0.66 4.13 5.11
N ILE A 106 -0.86 4.56 3.87
CA ILE A 106 -1.63 5.77 3.54
C ILE A 106 -3.10 5.54 3.91
N MET A 107 -3.68 4.39 3.55
CA MET A 107 -5.02 3.97 3.96
C MET A 107 -5.22 4.12 5.47
N ARG A 108 -4.31 3.55 6.27
CA ARG A 108 -4.37 3.67 7.74
C ARG A 108 -4.30 5.12 8.22
N ARG A 109 -3.55 6.00 7.55
CA ARG A 109 -3.49 7.43 7.89
C ARG A 109 -4.76 8.18 7.49
N MET A 110 -5.40 7.78 6.39
CA MET A 110 -6.67 8.36 5.93
C MET A 110 -7.85 8.02 6.86
N GLU A 111 -7.74 7.00 7.72
CA GLU A 111 -8.79 6.68 8.68
C GLU A 111 -9.00 7.73 9.78
N ASP A 112 -7.99 8.56 10.04
CA ASP A 112 -8.07 9.67 11.00
C ASP A 112 -8.87 10.82 10.38
N GLU A 113 -9.97 11.23 11.02
CA GLU A 113 -10.83 12.33 10.58
C GLU A 113 -10.06 13.65 10.43
N LYS A 114 -8.95 13.82 11.15
CA LYS A 114 -8.09 15.01 11.05
C LYS A 114 -7.27 15.06 9.76
N MET A 115 -7.28 13.99 8.96
CA MET A 115 -6.48 13.84 7.76
C MET A 115 -7.27 14.13 6.47
N LEU A 116 -8.30 14.98 6.52
CA LEU A 116 -9.05 15.44 5.33
C LEU A 116 -8.13 15.90 4.18
N PRO A 117 -7.07 16.72 4.40
CA PRO A 117 -6.19 17.11 3.29
C PRO A 117 -5.47 15.94 2.61
N LEU A 118 -5.14 14.89 3.37
CA LEU A 118 -4.54 13.67 2.82
C LEU A 118 -5.56 12.89 1.99
N GLN A 119 -6.80 12.77 2.49
CA GLN A 119 -7.89 12.13 1.78
C GLN A 119 -8.20 12.85 0.46
N GLU A 120 -8.23 14.20 0.45
CA GLU A 120 -8.47 15.01 -0.74
C GLU A 120 -7.35 14.80 -1.75
N ARG A 121 -6.10 14.91 -1.29
CA ARG A 121 -4.94 14.71 -2.16
C ARG A 121 -4.92 13.32 -2.76
N TYR A 122 -5.22 12.29 -1.96
CA TYR A 122 -5.27 10.92 -2.43
C TYR A 122 -6.39 10.71 -3.46
N MET A 123 -7.57 11.30 -3.24
CA MET A 123 -8.67 11.27 -4.21
C MET A 123 -8.30 11.97 -5.52
N PHE A 124 -7.62 13.12 -5.45
CA PHE A 124 -7.17 13.82 -6.65
C PHE A 124 -6.13 13.02 -7.44
N ASP A 125 -5.15 12.45 -6.74
CA ASP A 125 -4.18 11.54 -7.34
C ASP A 125 -4.85 10.27 -7.89
N PHE A 126 -5.94 9.81 -7.28
CA PHE A 126 -6.77 8.70 -7.77
C PHE A 126 -7.52 9.07 -9.06
N CYS A 127 -8.24 10.19 -9.09
CA CYS A 127 -8.94 10.70 -10.28
C CYS A 127 -7.98 10.82 -11.46
N ARG A 128 -6.79 11.42 -11.25
CA ARG A 128 -5.77 11.59 -12.29
C ARG A 128 -5.23 10.25 -12.80
N ARG A 129 -4.91 9.31 -11.90
CA ARG A 129 -4.39 7.98 -12.27
C ARG A 129 -5.39 7.15 -13.08
N HIS A 130 -6.67 7.24 -12.74
CA HIS A 130 -7.74 6.49 -13.39
C HIS A 130 -8.45 7.26 -14.51
N ARG A 131 -7.97 8.48 -14.83
CA ARG A 131 -8.54 9.38 -15.85
C ARG A 131 -10.05 9.58 -15.65
N ILE A 132 -10.47 9.73 -14.40
CA ILE A 132 -11.87 10.05 -14.07
C ILE A 132 -12.17 11.47 -14.59
N PRO A 133 -13.30 11.69 -15.27
CA PRO A 133 -13.62 13.01 -15.82
C PRO A 133 -13.66 14.11 -14.77
N GLU A 134 -13.24 15.31 -15.16
CA GLU A 134 -13.29 16.50 -14.31
C GLU A 134 -14.72 16.79 -13.85
N GLY A 135 -14.88 17.32 -12.63
CA GLY A 135 -16.20 17.62 -12.06
C GLY A 135 -17.02 16.41 -11.62
N THR A 136 -16.54 15.19 -11.87
CA THR A 136 -17.17 13.95 -11.38
C THR A 136 -17.20 13.97 -9.85
N GLN A 137 -18.38 13.74 -9.25
CA GLN A 137 -18.53 13.58 -7.81
C GLN A 137 -17.97 12.22 -7.37
N MET A 138 -17.06 12.26 -6.40
CA MET A 138 -16.41 11.11 -5.82
C MET A 138 -16.61 11.09 -4.31
N ARG A 139 -16.61 9.91 -3.70
CA ARG A 139 -16.55 9.77 -2.24
C ARG A 139 -15.65 8.62 -1.82
N ILE A 140 -15.14 8.73 -0.60
CA ILE A 140 -14.39 7.68 0.09
C ILE A 140 -15.28 7.12 1.19
N ARG A 141 -15.51 5.81 1.18
CA ARG A 141 -16.14 5.09 2.29
C ARG A 141 -15.13 4.17 2.95
N LYS A 142 -15.11 4.17 4.28
CA LYS A 142 -14.34 3.23 5.08
C LYS A 142 -15.24 2.09 5.50
N ARG A 143 -14.87 0.89 5.12
CA ARG A 143 -15.52 -0.34 5.56
C ARG A 143 -14.58 -1.15 6.43
N TRP A 144 -15.08 -1.67 7.54
CA TRP A 144 -14.27 -2.50 8.42
C TRP A 144 -15.08 -3.55 9.16
N HIS A 145 -14.41 -4.63 9.53
CA HIS A 145 -14.92 -5.59 10.50
C HIS A 145 -13.81 -6.00 11.46
N VAL A 146 -14.19 -6.56 12.59
CA VAL A 146 -13.25 -7.04 13.61
C VAL A 146 -13.29 -8.56 13.59
N ILE A 147 -12.12 -9.19 13.44
CA ILE A 147 -12.01 -10.64 13.56
C ILE A 147 -12.26 -11.00 15.03
N PRO A 148 -13.27 -11.83 15.34
CA PRO A 148 -13.63 -12.15 16.71
C PRO A 148 -12.47 -12.81 17.45
N ARG A 149 -12.32 -12.45 18.73
CA ARG A 149 -11.38 -13.10 19.64
C ARG A 149 -12.13 -14.14 20.47
N HIS A 150 -12.00 -15.40 20.09
CA HIS A 150 -12.53 -16.51 20.86
C HIS A 150 -11.60 -16.89 22.01
N LEU A 151 -12.19 -17.36 23.12
CA LEU A 151 -11.44 -17.92 24.25
C LEU A 151 -10.81 -19.28 23.89
N THR A 152 -11.43 -20.01 22.97
CA THR A 152 -10.99 -21.31 22.46
C THR A 152 -10.72 -21.23 20.96
N THR A 153 -9.84 -22.11 20.46
CA THR A 153 -9.56 -22.21 19.02
C THR A 153 -10.79 -22.75 18.29
N GLN A 154 -11.28 -22.00 17.30
CA GLN A 154 -12.41 -22.42 16.48
C GLN A 154 -11.99 -23.42 15.40
N SER A 155 -12.93 -24.28 15.00
CA SER A 155 -12.70 -25.24 13.91
C SER A 155 -12.56 -24.54 12.55
N ILE A 156 -11.95 -25.23 11.59
CA ILE A 156 -11.84 -24.74 10.20
C ILE A 156 -13.24 -24.51 9.60
N GLU A 157 -14.19 -25.39 9.90
CA GLU A 157 -15.57 -25.29 9.42
C GLU A 157 -16.25 -24.01 9.92
N TRP A 158 -16.06 -23.66 11.20
CA TRP A 158 -16.58 -22.42 11.75
C TRP A 158 -16.02 -21.20 10.98
N TRP A 159 -14.70 -21.17 10.72
CA TRP A 159 -14.08 -20.07 9.97
C TRP A 159 -14.55 -19.98 8.52
N ARG A 160 -14.90 -21.10 7.88
CA ARG A 160 -15.43 -21.11 6.50
C ARG A 160 -16.85 -20.55 6.43
N ASN A 161 -17.64 -20.77 7.47
CA ASN A 161 -19.03 -20.33 7.56
C ASN A 161 -19.21 -18.99 8.28
N TRP A 162 -18.13 -18.44 8.85
CA TRP A 162 -18.16 -17.15 9.53
C TRP A 162 -18.31 -16.02 8.51
N GLU A 163 -19.36 -15.22 8.69
CA GLU A 163 -19.58 -14.01 7.89
C GLU A 163 -19.15 -12.75 8.68
N PRO A 164 -18.28 -11.91 8.10
CA PRO A 164 -17.86 -10.68 8.74
C PRO A 164 -19.00 -9.65 8.82
N GLN A 165 -19.23 -9.12 10.02
CA GLN A 165 -20.14 -7.98 10.22
C GLN A 165 -19.43 -6.68 9.83
N TRP A 166 -19.62 -6.27 8.58
CA TRP A 166 -19.06 -5.03 8.05
C TRP A 166 -19.78 -3.81 8.61
N LYS A 167 -18.99 -2.85 9.10
CA LYS A 167 -19.40 -1.48 9.39
C LYS A 167 -18.93 -0.59 8.25
N ASP A 168 -19.67 0.47 7.97
CA ASP A 168 -19.41 1.41 6.88
C ASP A 168 -19.61 2.85 7.37
N ILE A 169 -18.69 3.74 7.03
CA ILE A 169 -18.85 5.18 7.18
C ILE A 169 -18.32 5.91 5.96
N GLU A 170 -18.96 7.01 5.60
CA GLU A 170 -18.42 7.96 4.63
C GLU A 170 -17.32 8.79 5.31
N LEU A 171 -16.14 8.86 4.70
CA LEU A 171 -15.04 9.69 5.19
C LEU A 171 -15.05 11.08 4.54
N MET A 172 -15.37 11.13 3.25
CA MET A 172 -15.29 12.33 2.44
C MET A 172 -16.15 12.20 1.19
N GLN A 173 -16.70 13.33 0.76
CA GLN A 173 -17.20 13.55 -0.59
C GLN A 173 -16.49 14.76 -1.22
N THR A 174 -16.09 14.65 -2.49
CA THR A 174 -15.44 15.73 -3.23
C THR A 174 -15.73 15.63 -4.74
N THR A 175 -15.16 16.53 -5.54
CA THR A 175 -15.22 16.48 -7.00
C THR A 175 -13.83 16.34 -7.58
N CYS A 176 -13.69 15.58 -8.68
CA CYS A 176 -12.41 15.46 -9.35
C CYS A 176 -11.96 16.83 -9.89
N PRO A 177 -10.70 17.25 -9.62
CA PRO A 177 -10.19 18.53 -10.07
C PRO A 177 -9.90 18.50 -11.58
N PRO A 178 -9.65 19.67 -12.20
CA PRO A 178 -9.20 19.72 -13.57
C PRO A 178 -7.90 18.92 -13.78
N LEU A 179 -7.81 18.18 -14.89
CA LEU A 179 -6.62 17.43 -15.30
C LEU A 179 -5.58 18.43 -15.81
N LYS A 180 -4.76 18.95 -14.90
CA LYS A 180 -3.54 19.70 -15.23
C LYS A 180 -2.36 18.77 -15.46
#